data_AF-A0A5M9HU23-F1
#
_entry.id   AF-A0A5M9HU23-F1
#
_cell.length_a   1.000
_cell.length_b   1.000
_cell.length_c   1.000
_cell.angle_alpha   90.00
_cell.angle_beta   90.00
_cell.angle_gamma   90.00
#
_symmetry.space_group_name_H-M   'P 1'
#
loop_
_entity.id
_entity.type
_entity.pdbx_description
1 polymer ?
#
loop_
_entity_poly.entity_id
_entity_poly.type
_entity_poly.pdbx_seq_one_letter_code
_entity_poly.pdbx_strand_id
1 'polypeptide(L)'
;MTISEKIFALLEQKELSQKEFSEKTEISQSTISDWKRKRTNPSSDKILKICEVLQVSPYELLAEDDSVSSEITADHNIVLNKNEIILLENYRNFSSRQKERLLGYLEALRES
;
A
#
# COMPACT_ATOMS: atom_id res chain seq x y z
N MET A 1 -9.65 9.72 10.86
CA MET A 1 -9.73 10.36 9.52
C MET A 1 -10.61 9.49 8.62
N THR A 2 -11.51 10.06 7.81
CA THR A 2 -12.27 9.31 6.79
C THR A 2 -11.38 8.97 5.59
N ILE A 3 -11.78 7.99 4.77
CA ILE A 3 -11.03 7.62 3.56
C ILE A 3 -10.92 8.81 2.61
N SER A 4 -12.00 9.58 2.44
CA SER A 4 -11.95 10.78 1.58
C SER A 4 -10.99 11.83 2.12
N GLU A 5 -10.97 12.10 3.43
CA GLU A 5 -9.98 13.00 4.04
C GLU A 5 -8.54 12.51 3.80
N LYS A 6 -8.29 11.20 3.91
CA LYS A 6 -6.98 10.59 3.63
C LYS A 6 -6.56 10.76 2.17
N ILE A 7 -7.49 10.61 1.22
CA ILE A 7 -7.25 10.86 -0.20
C ILE A 7 -6.80 12.30 -0.41
N PHE A 8 -7.51 13.29 0.16
CA PHE A 8 -7.14 14.69 0.00
C PHE A 8 -5.78 15.01 0.64
N ALA A 9 -5.47 14.45 1.81
CA ALA A 9 -4.15 14.58 2.42
C ALA A 9 -3.04 14.00 1.52
N LEU A 10 -3.26 12.83 0.90
CA LEU A 10 -2.31 12.23 -0.05
C LEU A 10 -2.16 13.05 -1.33
N LEU A 11 -3.23 13.70 -1.82
CA LEU A 11 -3.15 14.61 -2.96
C LEU A 11 -2.28 15.83 -2.65
N GLU A 12 -2.46 16.43 -1.48
CA GLU A 12 -1.64 17.56 -1.01
C GLU A 12 -0.18 17.14 -0.82
N GLN A 13 0.08 16.00 -0.17
CA GLN A 13 1.43 15.47 0.05
C GLN A 13 2.17 15.19 -1.26
N LYS A 14 1.45 14.76 -2.31
CA LYS A 14 2.02 14.38 -3.62
C LYS A 14 1.93 15.50 -4.66
N GLU A 15 1.51 16.70 -4.26
CA GLU A 15 1.33 17.86 -5.13
C GLU A 15 0.44 17.56 -6.37
N LEU A 16 -0.50 16.61 -6.23
CA LEU A 16 -1.37 16.17 -7.32
C LEU A 16 -2.68 16.97 -7.30
N SER A 17 -2.98 17.68 -8.38
CA SER A 17 -4.22 18.45 -8.44
C SER A 17 -5.45 17.53 -8.51
N GLN A 18 -6.59 18.00 -8.00
CA GLN A 18 -7.86 17.28 -8.12
C GLN A 18 -8.24 17.00 -9.58
N LYS A 19 -7.82 17.87 -10.51
CA LYS A 19 -8.03 17.68 -11.95
C LYS A 19 -7.24 16.49 -12.49
N GLU A 20 -5.94 16.45 -12.22
CA GLU A 20 -5.09 15.34 -12.67
C GLU A 20 -5.49 14.03 -12.01
N PHE A 21 -5.87 14.06 -10.74
CA PHE A 21 -6.39 12.90 -10.04
C PHE A 21 -7.68 12.38 -10.68
N SER A 22 -8.60 13.28 -11.03
CA SER A 22 -9.84 12.95 -11.75
C SER A 22 -9.55 12.30 -13.11
N GLU A 23 -8.63 12.86 -13.88
CA GLU A 23 -8.24 12.34 -15.19
C GLU A 23 -7.58 10.95 -15.07
N LYS A 24 -6.67 10.77 -14.12
CA LYS A 24 -5.95 9.50 -13.92
C LYS A 24 -6.81 8.38 -13.33
N THR A 25 -7.80 8.72 -12.50
CA THR A 25 -8.71 7.73 -11.89
C THR A 25 -9.97 7.48 -12.72
N GLU A 26 -10.22 8.28 -13.75
CA GLU A 26 -11.48 8.31 -14.52
C GLU A 26 -12.72 8.60 -13.64
N ILE A 27 -12.51 9.17 -12.44
CA ILE A 27 -13.58 9.59 -11.54
C ILE A 27 -13.84 11.07 -11.80
N SER A 28 -15.09 11.47 -12.03
CA SER A 28 -15.40 12.86 -12.31
C SER A 28 -15.01 13.80 -11.17
N GLN A 29 -14.52 15.00 -11.51
CA GLN A 29 -14.22 16.03 -10.51
C GLN A 29 -15.41 16.36 -9.61
N SER A 30 -16.64 16.30 -10.14
CA SER A 30 -17.86 16.51 -9.35
C SER A 30 -18.03 15.45 -8.27
N THR A 31 -17.73 14.19 -8.56
CA THR A 31 -17.76 13.08 -7.59
C THR A 31 -16.71 13.28 -6.51
N ILE A 32 -15.48 13.64 -6.89
CA ILE A 32 -14.38 13.89 -5.94
C ILE A 32 -14.73 15.09 -5.03
N SER A 33 -15.26 16.18 -5.59
CA SER A 33 -15.73 17.34 -4.80
C SER A 33 -16.86 16.97 -3.84
N ASP A 34 -17.76 16.08 -4.25
CA ASP A 34 -18.85 15.58 -3.42
C ASP A 34 -18.35 14.76 -2.21
N TRP A 35 -17.22 14.06 -2.32
CA TRP A 35 -16.62 13.37 -1.16
C TRP A 35 -16.30 14.35 -0.03
N LYS A 36 -15.67 15.49 -0.36
CA LYS A 36 -15.34 16.55 0.60
C LYS A 36 -16.60 17.24 1.14
N ARG A 37 -17.52 17.62 0.25
CA ARG A 37 -18.71 18.41 0.61
C ARG A 37 -19.76 17.62 1.37
N LYS A 38 -20.03 16.38 0.95
CA LYS A 38 -21.07 15.50 1.54
C LYS A 38 -20.51 14.55 2.60
N ARG A 39 -19.20 14.59 2.87
CA ARG A 39 -18.51 13.64 3.75
C ARG A 39 -18.80 12.19 3.37
N THR A 40 -18.68 11.90 2.08
CA THR A 40 -18.86 10.55 1.53
C THR A 40 -17.51 9.95 1.18
N ASN A 41 -17.45 8.62 1.16
CA ASN A 41 -16.26 7.88 0.74
C ASN A 41 -16.43 7.39 -0.70
N PRO A 42 -15.31 7.16 -1.43
CA PRO A 42 -15.35 6.42 -2.69
C PRO A 42 -15.99 5.04 -2.48
N SER A 43 -16.71 4.58 -3.51
CA SER A 43 -17.21 3.21 -3.55
C SER A 43 -16.06 2.21 -3.72
N SER A 44 -16.26 0.97 -3.27
CA SER A 44 -15.19 -0.05 -3.18
C SER A 44 -14.55 -0.38 -4.54
N ASP A 45 -15.32 -0.33 -5.62
CA ASP A 45 -14.88 -0.52 -7.01
C ASP A 45 -13.81 0.48 -7.46
N LYS A 46 -13.75 1.66 -6.82
CA LYS A 46 -12.79 2.73 -7.15
C LYS A 46 -11.49 2.64 -6.36
N ILE A 47 -11.47 1.87 -5.27
CA ILE A 47 -10.37 1.86 -4.31
C ILE A 47 -9.04 1.47 -4.97
N LEU A 48 -9.03 0.40 -5.76
CA LEU A 48 -7.80 -0.07 -6.40
C LEU A 48 -7.23 0.96 -7.37
N LYS A 49 -8.08 1.63 -8.16
CA LYS A 49 -7.64 2.68 -9.09
C LYS A 49 -7.10 3.90 -8.35
N ILE A 50 -7.74 4.28 -7.24
CA ILE A 50 -7.27 5.37 -6.38
C ILE A 50 -5.90 5.01 -5.80
N CYS A 51 -5.73 3.79 -5.29
CA CYS A 51 -4.47 3.28 -4.75
C CYS A 51 -3.35 3.31 -5.80
N GLU A 52 -3.63 2.87 -7.03
CA GLU A 52 -2.70 2.92 -8.15
C GLU A 52 -2.24 4.36 -8.45
N VAL A 53 -3.16 5.32 -8.54
CA VAL A 53 -2.81 6.72 -8.85
C VAL A 53 -2.06 7.38 -7.70
N LEU A 54 -2.43 7.08 -6.46
CA LEU A 54 -1.78 7.63 -5.27
C LEU A 54 -0.51 6.88 -4.90
N GLN A 55 -0.18 5.76 -5.55
CA GLN A 55 0.98 4.92 -5.22
C GLN A 55 0.99 4.54 -3.73
N VAL A 56 -0.14 4.03 -3.25
CA VAL A 56 -0.33 3.47 -1.90
C VAL A 56 -1.03 2.13 -2.02
N SER A 57 -0.89 1.28 -1.01
CA SER A 57 -1.64 0.04 -0.91
C SER A 57 -3.08 0.30 -0.43
N PRO A 58 -4.02 -0.61 -0.74
CA PRO A 58 -5.36 -0.56 -0.16
C PRO A 58 -5.35 -0.60 1.37
N TYR A 59 -4.39 -1.30 1.97
CA TYR A 59 -4.24 -1.33 3.42
C TYR A 59 -3.89 0.04 3.97
N GLU A 60 -2.88 0.72 3.41
CA GLU A 60 -2.52 2.07 3.81
C GLU A 60 -3.68 3.05 3.62
N LEU A 61 -4.47 2.93 2.56
CA LEU A 61 -5.61 3.82 2.35
C LEU A 61 -6.78 3.57 3.33
N LEU A 62 -7.00 2.32 3.73
CA LEU A 62 -8.17 1.91 4.51
C LEU A 62 -7.90 1.77 6.02
N ALA A 63 -6.64 1.73 6.46
CA ALA A 63 -6.28 1.62 7.87
C ALA A 63 -6.76 2.84 8.68
N GLU A 64 -7.32 2.56 9.87
CA GLU A 64 -7.89 3.57 10.79
C GLU A 64 -6.82 4.39 11.53
N ASP A 65 -5.61 3.84 11.71
CA ASP A 65 -4.50 4.49 12.40
C ASP A 65 -3.48 5.12 11.45
N ASP A 66 -2.95 6.27 11.83
CA ASP A 66 -1.77 6.92 11.23
C ASP A 66 -0.45 6.23 11.66
N SER A 67 -0.54 5.10 12.35
CA SER A 67 0.60 4.31 12.86
C SER A 67 1.26 3.42 11.81
N VAL A 68 0.83 3.50 10.55
CA VAL A 68 1.63 2.98 9.42
C VAL A 68 2.77 3.97 9.13
N SER A 69 3.58 4.18 10.16
CA SER A 69 4.86 4.85 10.11
C SER A 69 5.79 4.05 9.22
N SER A 70 6.13 4.61 8.05
CA SER A 70 7.49 4.73 7.50
C SER A 70 8.43 3.52 7.42
N GLU A 71 8.02 2.30 7.75
CA GLU A 71 8.86 1.09 7.80
C GLU A 71 8.21 -0.14 7.16
N ILE A 72 7.17 0.04 6.34
CA ILE A 72 6.76 -1.01 5.39
C ILE A 72 7.37 -0.67 4.04
N THR A 73 8.66 -0.96 3.89
CA THR A 73 9.32 -1.10 2.58
C THR A 73 9.00 -2.46 1.96
N ALA A 74 7.73 -2.84 1.95
CA ALA A 74 7.29 -4.01 1.24
C ALA A 74 6.24 -3.54 0.26
N ASP A 75 6.67 -3.39 -0.98
CA ASP A 75 5.83 -3.46 -2.16
C ASP A 75 4.77 -4.55 -1.94
N HIS A 76 3.57 -4.13 -1.54
CA HIS A 76 2.47 -5.05 -1.20
C HIS A 76 1.94 -5.77 -2.45
N ASN A 77 2.53 -5.51 -3.63
CA ASN A 77 2.27 -6.16 -4.90
C ASN A 77 3.43 -7.06 -5.37
N ILE A 78 4.30 -7.56 -4.47
CA ILE A 78 5.24 -8.61 -4.87
C ILE A 78 4.46 -9.90 -5.18
N VAL A 79 4.34 -10.21 -6.46
CA VAL A 79 3.86 -11.51 -6.93
C VAL A 79 4.97 -12.52 -6.64
N LEU A 80 4.78 -13.31 -5.59
CA LEU A 80 5.71 -14.36 -5.19
C LEU A 80 5.53 -15.59 -6.08
N ASN A 81 6.64 -16.14 -6.56
CA ASN A 81 6.65 -17.45 -7.18
C ASN A 81 6.51 -18.55 -6.12
N LYS A 82 6.25 -19.79 -6.56
CA LYS A 82 6.01 -20.94 -5.68
C LYS A 82 7.14 -21.16 -4.66
N ASN A 83 8.40 -20.97 -5.06
CA ASN A 83 9.55 -21.21 -4.19
C ASN A 83 9.66 -20.11 -3.12
N GLU A 84 9.37 -18.86 -3.49
CA GLU A 84 9.36 -17.74 -2.55
C GLU A 84 8.26 -17.89 -1.50
N ILE A 85 7.06 -18.35 -1.90
CA ILE A 85 5.97 -18.67 -0.97
C ILE A 85 6.41 -19.74 0.03
N ILE A 86 6.95 -20.86 -0.47
CA ILE A 86 7.42 -21.97 0.38
C ILE A 86 8.51 -21.49 1.34
N LEU A 87 9.46 -20.68 0.86
CA LEU A 87 10.53 -20.14 1.69
C LEU A 87 9.97 -19.29 2.85
N LEU A 88 9.06 -18.37 2.54
CA LEU A 88 8.46 -17.48 3.54
C LEU A 88 7.60 -18.22 4.56
N GLU A 89 6.80 -19.20 4.13
CA GLU A 89 5.98 -20.02 5.02
C GLU A 89 6.86 -20.82 5.99
N ASN A 90 7.93 -21.45 5.50
CA ASN A 90 8.85 -22.19 6.34
C ASN A 90 9.61 -21.25 7.29
N TYR A 91 10.11 -20.13 6.78
CA TYR A 91 10.82 -19.15 7.60
C TYR A 91 9.96 -18.64 8.76
N ARG A 92 8.68 -18.32 8.52
CA ARG A 92 7.77 -17.85 9.58
C ARG A 92 7.63 -18.85 10.72
N ASN A 93 7.59 -20.15 10.39
CA ASN A 93 7.44 -21.26 11.32
C ASN A 93 8.76 -21.70 12.00
N PHE A 94 9.90 -21.16 11.60
CA PHE A 94 11.19 -21.50 12.21
C PHE A 94 11.38 -20.89 13.59
N SER A 95 12.11 -21.62 14.45
CA SER A 95 12.66 -21.09 15.70
C SER A 95 13.72 -20.00 15.41
N SER A 96 13.99 -19.13 16.39
CA SER A 96 14.98 -18.05 16.24
C SER A 96 16.33 -18.54 15.75
N ARG A 97 16.82 -19.67 16.30
CA ARG A 97 18.10 -20.28 15.89
C ARG A 97 18.09 -20.77 14.45
N GLN A 98 16.97 -21.30 13.97
CA GLN A 98 16.83 -21.74 12.56
C GLN A 98 16.78 -20.53 11.61
N LYS A 99 16.11 -19.44 12.01
CA LYS A 99 16.09 -18.18 11.26
C LYS A 99 17.48 -17.57 11.13
N GLU A 100 18.20 -17.45 12.24
CA GLU A 100 19.60 -16.96 12.26
C GLU A 100 20.50 -17.78 11.33
N ARG A 101 20.37 -19.11 11.38
CA ARG A 101 21.16 -19.99 10.52
C ARG A 101 20.84 -19.80 9.04
N LEU A 102 19.56 -19.64 8.67
CA LEU A 102 19.16 -19.39 7.28
C LEU A 102 19.73 -18.05 6.79
N LEU A 103 19.64 -17.00 7.60
CA LEU A 103 20.17 -15.68 7.27
C LEU A 103 21.70 -15.72 7.08
N GLY A 104 22.43 -16.46 7.92
CA GLY A 104 23.87 -16.64 7.75
C GLY A 104 24.24 -17.36 6.45
N TYR A 105 23.44 -18.36 6.02
CA TYR A 105 23.64 -18.97 4.70
C TYR A 105 23.36 -17.99 3.55
N LEU A 106 22.32 -17.17 3.66
CA LEU A 106 22.01 -16.15 2.65
C LEU A 106 23.14 -15.11 2.54
N GLU A 107 23.71 -14.70 3.66
CA GLU A 107 24.85 -13.77 3.69
C GLU A 107 26.09 -14.38 3.03
N ALA A 108 26.43 -15.63 3.38
CA ALA A 108 27.56 -16.33 2.76
C ALA A 108 27.40 -16.51 1.24
N LEU A 109 26.18 -16.75 0.76
CA LEU A 109 25.88 -16.86 -0.67
C LEU A 109 25.91 -15.52 -1.41
N ARG A 110 25.76 -14.40 -0.70
CA ARG A 110 25.83 -13.05 -1.29
C ARG A 110 27.28 -12.59 -1.48
N GLU A 111 28.19 -13.11 -0.67
CA GLU A 111 29.61 -12.76 -0.68
C GLU A 111 30.47 -13.70 -1.56
N SER A 112 29.88 -14.78 -2.07
CA SER A 112 30.50 -15.73 -3.00
C SER A 112 30.29 -15.34 -4.45
#